data_AF-A0A7R9WSQ9-F1
#
_entry.id   AF-A0A7R9WSQ9-F1
#
_cell.length_a   1.000
_cell.length_b   1.000
_cell.length_c   1.000
_cell.angle_alpha   90.00
_cell.angle_beta   90.00
_cell.angle_gamma   90.00
#
_symmetry.space_group_name_H-M   'P 1'
#
loop_
_entity.id
_entity.type
_entity.pdbx_description
1 polymer ?
#
loop_
_entity_poly.entity_id
_entity_poly.type
_entity_poly.pdbx_seq_one_letter_code
_entity_poly.pdbx_strand_id
1 'polypeptide(L)'
;GILGAVVNGAWGGLNLIPLHYAHRDQGITGAAYLISYGAGSMIVCICIWIGLFCYHLLNTCNKPKYQQDPQAPGQTPTPYMEIIKDAVDALPAWHVRKLGLPGLMAGTFYSIGNFCSILAVAYLGQAVGFSICQAQLLVSGLWGVFYFEEIKGREVVTKWFLSALLTVAGIIWLSYEHVGGEGGH
;
A
#
# COMPACT_ATOMS: atom_id res chain seq x y z
N GLY A 1 -14.51 7.20 2.41
CA GLY A 1 -14.39 7.56 0.99
C GLY A 1 -13.44 8.72 0.78
N ILE A 2 -13.94 9.96 0.83
CA ILE A 2 -13.17 11.19 0.52
C ILE A 2 -11.92 11.35 1.39
N LEU A 3 -12.03 11.22 2.71
CA LEU A 3 -10.87 11.26 3.62
C LEU A 3 -9.81 10.22 3.27
N GLY A 4 -10.23 9.02 2.90
CA GLY A 4 -9.31 7.95 2.45
C GLY A 4 -8.63 8.30 1.13
N ALA A 5 -9.33 8.93 0.19
CA ALA A 5 -8.74 9.40 -1.07
C ALA A 5 -7.74 10.54 -0.84
N VAL A 6 -8.02 11.46 0.10
CA VAL A 6 -7.10 12.55 0.49
C VAL A 6 -5.85 11.98 1.15
N VAL A 7 -6.00 11.07 2.11
CA VAL A 7 -4.87 10.42 2.78
C VAL A 7 -4.04 9.61 1.78
N ASN A 8 -4.68 8.82 0.91
CA ASN A 8 -3.98 8.04 -0.11
C ASN A 8 -3.24 8.94 -1.12
N GLY A 9 -3.88 10.03 -1.56
CA GLY A 9 -3.26 11.01 -2.44
C GLY A 9 -2.07 11.73 -1.79
N ALA A 10 -2.21 12.14 -0.53
CA ALA A 10 -1.15 12.77 0.24
C ALA A 10 0.03 11.80 0.44
N TRP A 11 -0.24 10.56 0.86
CA TRP A 11 0.78 9.55 1.10
C TRP A 11 1.51 9.13 -0.18
N GLY A 12 0.77 9.01 -1.30
CA GLY A 12 1.34 8.78 -2.62
C GLY A 12 2.25 9.92 -3.10
N GLY A 13 1.87 11.18 -2.83
CA GLY A 13 2.70 12.35 -3.12
C GLY A 13 3.99 12.40 -2.29
N LEU A 14 3.92 12.06 -1.00
CA LEU A 14 5.09 12.04 -0.11
C LEU A 14 6.16 11.04 -0.54
N ASN A 15 5.76 9.88 -1.08
CA ASN A 15 6.69 8.84 -1.55
C ASN A 15 7.57 9.31 -2.74
N LEU A 16 7.21 10.39 -3.42
CA LEU A 16 7.93 10.91 -4.59
C LEU A 16 8.70 12.20 -4.29
N ILE A 17 8.59 12.75 -3.07
CA ILE A 17 9.41 13.89 -2.62
C ILE A 17 10.91 13.60 -2.80
N PRO A 18 11.42 12.41 -2.45
CA PRO A 18 12.84 12.12 -2.65
C PRO A 18 13.25 12.08 -4.12
N LEU A 19 12.31 11.90 -5.05
CA LEU A 19 12.56 11.92 -6.49
C LEU A 19 12.83 13.34 -7.01
N HIS A 20 12.19 14.35 -6.41
CA HIS A 20 12.43 15.77 -6.72
C HIS A 20 13.82 16.21 -6.23
N TYR A 21 14.28 15.66 -5.10
CA TYR A 21 15.60 15.96 -4.52
C TYR A 21 16.71 15.01 -4.95
N ALA A 22 16.38 13.95 -5.70
CA ALA A 22 17.39 13.06 -6.27
C ALA A 22 18.17 13.83 -7.33
N HIS A 23 19.48 14.02 -7.10
CA HIS A 23 20.38 14.66 -8.03
C HIS A 23 20.37 13.91 -9.37
N ARG A 24 19.58 14.38 -10.34
CA ARG A 24 19.54 13.88 -11.71
C ARG A 24 20.95 13.88 -12.33
N ASP A 25 21.79 14.81 -11.89
CA ASP A 25 23.17 15.02 -12.32
C ASP A 25 24.11 13.87 -11.95
N GLN A 26 23.74 13.03 -10.96
CA GLN A 26 24.52 11.87 -10.52
C GLN A 26 24.06 10.56 -11.18
N GLY A 27 23.14 10.61 -12.14
CA GLY A 27 22.64 9.42 -12.86
C GLY A 27 21.73 8.50 -12.04
N ILE A 28 21.32 8.92 -10.82
CA ILE A 28 20.40 8.16 -9.98
C ILE A 28 18.98 8.35 -10.55
N THR A 29 18.55 7.37 -11.34
CA THR A 29 17.21 7.35 -11.94
C THR A 29 16.15 6.95 -10.91
N GLY A 30 14.90 7.36 -11.15
CA GLY A 30 13.77 7.03 -10.27
C GLY A 30 13.55 5.52 -10.03
N ALA A 31 14.06 4.66 -10.92
CA ALA A 31 14.04 3.21 -10.74
C ALA A 31 14.85 2.72 -9.54
N ALA A 32 15.97 3.40 -9.20
CA ALA A 32 16.76 3.06 -8.02
C ALA A 32 15.97 3.27 -6.72
N TYR A 33 15.04 4.23 -6.72
CA TYR A 33 14.16 4.50 -5.59
C TYR A 33 13.17 3.35 -5.33
N LEU A 34 12.79 2.61 -6.38
CA LEU A 34 11.90 1.46 -6.26
C LEU A 34 12.51 0.34 -5.39
N ILE A 35 13.83 0.15 -5.49
CA ILE A 35 14.58 -0.83 -4.67
C ILE A 35 14.59 -0.39 -3.21
N SER A 36 14.84 0.90 -2.94
CA SER A 36 14.81 1.46 -1.59
C SER A 36 13.41 1.37 -0.96
N TYR A 37 12.36 1.68 -1.73
CA TYR A 37 10.97 1.52 -1.31
C TYR A 37 10.64 0.05 -0.97
N GLY A 38 11.06 -0.88 -1.82
CA GLY A 38 10.92 -2.31 -1.56
C GLY A 38 11.61 -2.73 -0.26
N ALA A 39 12.88 -2.35 -0.07
CA ALA A 39 13.63 -2.65 1.15
C ALA A 39 12.98 -2.03 2.40
N GLY A 40 12.53 -0.77 2.32
CA GLY A 40 11.82 -0.08 3.40
C GLY A 40 10.51 -0.78 3.76
N SER A 41 9.73 -1.19 2.77
CA SER A 41 8.48 -1.93 2.99
C SER A 41 8.73 -3.28 3.69
N MET A 42 9.80 -4.00 3.31
CA MET A 42 10.19 -5.25 3.97
C MET A 42 10.56 -5.03 5.44
N ILE A 43 11.36 -4.00 5.74
CA ILE A 43 11.76 -3.66 7.11
C ILE A 43 10.51 -3.36 7.96
N VAL A 44 9.60 -2.52 7.45
CA VAL A 44 8.36 -2.18 8.17
C VAL A 44 7.49 -3.42 8.38
N CYS A 45 7.34 -4.28 7.36
CA CYS A 45 6.63 -5.55 7.51
C CYS A 45 7.25 -6.44 8.60
N ILE A 46 8.58 -6.56 8.63
CA ILE A 46 9.28 -7.33 9.67
C ILE A 46 9.03 -6.71 11.05
N CYS A 47 9.12 -5.40 11.19
CA CYS A 47 8.82 -4.70 12.45
C CYS A 47 7.38 -4.94 12.93
N ILE A 48 6.41 -4.91 12.02
CA ILE A 48 5.00 -5.21 12.34
C ILE A 48 4.86 -6.65 12.83
N TRP A 49 5.49 -7.61 12.15
CA TRP A 49 5.47 -9.02 12.57
C TRP A 49 6.13 -9.24 13.93
N ILE A 50 7.26 -8.56 14.21
CA ILE A 50 7.91 -8.58 15.53
C ILE A 50 6.97 -7.97 16.58
N GLY A 51 6.35 -6.82 16.30
CA GLY A 51 5.41 -6.17 17.20
C GLY A 51 4.18 -7.03 17.51
N LEU A 52 3.60 -7.69 16.49
CA LEU A 52 2.51 -8.64 16.65
C LEU A 52 2.93 -9.84 17.49
N PHE A 53 4.10 -10.41 17.21
CA PHE A 53 4.65 -11.51 18.00
C PHE A 53 4.86 -11.10 19.46
N CYS A 54 5.47 -9.94 19.73
CA CYS A 54 5.63 -9.40 21.07
C CYS A 54 4.28 -9.18 21.78
N TYR A 55 3.29 -8.64 21.07
CA TYR A 55 1.94 -8.46 21.60
C TYR A 55 1.31 -9.79 22.00
N HIS A 56 1.39 -10.82 21.15
CA HIS A 56 0.87 -12.16 21.46
C HIS A 56 1.66 -12.86 22.58
N LEU A 57 2.97 -12.63 22.66
CA LEU A 57 3.81 -13.15 23.73
C LEU A 57 3.41 -12.54 25.08
N LEU A 58 3.29 -11.21 25.15
CA LEU A 58 2.82 -10.51 26.35
C LEU A 58 1.41 -10.94 26.76
N ASN A 59 0.50 -11.08 25.79
CA ASN A 59 -0.86 -11.51 26.06
C ASN A 59 -0.93 -12.97 26.55
N THR A 60 -0.06 -13.84 26.02
CA THR A 60 0.05 -15.23 26.48
C THR A 60 0.64 -15.32 27.89
N CYS A 61 1.67 -14.52 28.21
CA CYS A 61 2.22 -14.43 29.57
C CYS A 61 1.19 -13.99 30.62
N ASN A 62 0.21 -13.15 30.24
CA ASN A 62 -0.86 -12.69 31.13
C ASN A 62 -2.01 -13.71 31.30
N LYS A 63 -1.97 -14.87 30.64
CA LYS A 63 -3.02 -15.90 30.82
C LYS A 63 -2.87 -16.57 32.19
N PRO A 64 -3.97 -16.82 32.92
CA PRO A 64 -3.94 -17.43 34.24
C PRO A 64 -3.30 -18.83 34.25
N LYS A 65 -3.30 -19.54 33.10
CA LYS A 65 -2.60 -20.81 32.89
C LYS A 65 -1.10 -20.72 33.23
N TYR A 66 -0.45 -19.57 33.01
CA TYR A 66 0.99 -19.37 33.23
C TYR A 66 1.31 -18.57 34.49
N GLN A 67 0.29 -18.06 35.17
CA GLN A 67 0.41 -17.22 36.35
C GLN A 67 0.22 -18.01 37.66
N GLN A 68 0.04 -19.33 37.56
CA GLN A 68 -0.12 -20.23 38.70
C GLN A 68 1.19 -20.37 39.51
N ASP A 69 1.03 -20.41 40.83
CA ASP A 69 2.12 -20.41 41.81
C ASP A 69 3.03 -21.66 41.65
N PRO A 70 4.35 -21.51 41.42
CA PRO A 70 5.28 -22.62 41.25
C PRO A 70 5.35 -23.61 42.43
N GLN A 71 4.75 -23.28 43.58
CA GLN A 71 4.82 -24.08 44.81
C GLN A 71 3.59 -24.96 45.09
N ALA A 72 2.61 -25.03 44.18
CA ALA A 72 1.49 -25.96 44.33
C ALA A 72 1.97 -27.43 44.24
N PRO A 73 1.63 -28.29 45.23
CA PRO A 73 2.12 -29.67 45.25
C PRO A 73 1.59 -30.46 44.04
N GLY A 74 2.51 -30.98 43.22
CA GLY A 74 2.21 -31.78 42.03
C GLY A 74 2.34 -31.05 40.68
N GLN A 75 2.76 -29.78 40.68
CA GLN A 75 2.80 -28.96 39.47
C GLN A 75 4.24 -28.74 38.97
N THR A 76 4.54 -29.23 37.77
CA THR A 76 5.84 -28.97 37.11
C THR A 76 5.85 -27.56 36.51
N PRO A 77 6.95 -26.79 36.62
CA PRO A 77 7.06 -25.49 35.96
C PRO A 77 6.75 -25.62 34.47
N THR A 78 5.82 -24.81 33.94
CA THR A 78 5.56 -24.79 32.50
C THR A 78 6.84 -24.33 31.78
N PRO A 79 7.39 -25.11 30.85
CA PRO A 79 8.60 -24.71 30.15
C PRO A 79 8.32 -23.47 29.30
N TYR A 80 9.22 -22.48 29.30
CA TYR A 80 9.11 -21.27 28.46
C TYR A 80 8.83 -21.58 26.98
N MET A 81 9.26 -22.75 26.51
CA MET A 81 8.98 -23.22 25.16
C MET A 81 7.49 -23.44 24.88
N GLU A 82 6.66 -23.72 25.88
CA GLU A 82 5.20 -23.83 25.71
C GLU A 82 4.56 -22.45 25.51
N ILE A 83 5.01 -21.43 26.26
CA ILE A 83 4.55 -20.04 26.10
C ILE A 83 4.89 -19.52 24.70
N ILE A 84 6.11 -19.80 24.22
CA ILE A 84 6.54 -19.40 22.87
C ILE A 84 5.70 -20.10 21.80
N LYS A 85 5.43 -21.41 21.94
CA LYS A 85 4.58 -22.14 21.00
C LYS A 85 3.16 -21.56 20.95
N ASP A 86 2.52 -21.34 22.10
CA ASP A 86 1.19 -20.76 22.16
C ASP A 86 1.14 -19.34 21.54
N ALA A 87 2.21 -18.55 21.69
CA ALA A 87 2.32 -17.24 21.07
C ALA A 87 2.53 -17.30 19.55
N VAL A 88 3.32 -18.27 19.06
CA VAL A 88 3.51 -18.51 17.63
C VAL A 88 2.23 -19.05 16.98
N ASP A 89 1.51 -19.95 17.64
CA ASP A 89 0.26 -20.52 17.13
C ASP A 89 -0.88 -19.48 17.09
N ALA A 90 -0.80 -18.42 17.90
CA ALA A 90 -1.72 -17.28 17.86
C ALA A 90 -1.47 -16.33 16.68
N LEU A 91 -0.32 -16.43 15.99
CA LEU A 91 -0.06 -15.64 14.79
C LEU A 91 -0.97 -16.07 13.64
N PRO A 92 -1.29 -15.14 12.71
CA PRO A 92 -2.14 -15.47 11.57
C PRO A 92 -1.51 -16.61 10.74
N ALA A 93 -2.31 -17.65 10.49
CA ALA A 93 -1.85 -18.84 9.79
C ALA A 93 -1.36 -18.52 8.36
N TRP A 94 -0.22 -19.10 8.00
CA TRP A 94 0.41 -18.93 6.69
C TRP A 94 -0.38 -19.69 5.61
N HIS A 95 -1.27 -19.00 4.91
CA HIS A 95 -2.05 -19.58 3.80
C HIS A 95 -1.28 -19.54 2.47
N VAL A 96 0.00 -19.93 2.47
CA VAL A 96 0.91 -19.77 1.31
C VAL A 96 0.37 -20.42 0.04
N ARG A 97 -0.28 -21.59 0.15
CA ARG A 97 -0.81 -22.31 -1.02
C ARG A 97 -2.04 -21.65 -1.65
N LYS A 98 -2.83 -20.89 -0.88
CA LYS A 98 -4.04 -20.20 -1.36
C LYS A 98 -3.77 -18.74 -1.75
N LEU A 99 -2.87 -18.08 -1.02
CA LEU A 99 -2.53 -16.66 -1.20
C LEU A 99 -1.27 -16.45 -2.02
N GLY A 100 -0.42 -17.47 -2.20
CA GLY A 100 0.88 -17.32 -2.85
C GLY A 100 0.77 -16.85 -4.29
N LEU A 101 -0.04 -17.54 -5.11
CA LEU A 101 -0.23 -17.15 -6.51
C LEU A 101 -0.97 -15.80 -6.67
N PRO A 102 -2.15 -15.57 -6.08
CA PRO A 102 -2.83 -14.27 -6.23
C PRO A 102 -2.04 -13.13 -5.59
N GLY A 103 -1.32 -13.37 -4.50
CA GLY A 103 -0.44 -12.39 -3.85
C GLY A 103 0.77 -12.04 -4.72
N LEU A 104 1.41 -13.04 -5.33
CA LEU A 104 2.51 -12.81 -6.27
C LEU A 104 2.03 -12.02 -7.49
N MET A 105 0.91 -12.42 -8.09
CA MET A 105 0.32 -11.69 -9.22
C MET A 105 -0.02 -10.24 -8.85
N ALA A 106 -0.69 -10.02 -7.71
CA ALA A 106 -1.01 -8.68 -7.23
C ALA A 106 0.25 -7.83 -7.00
N GLY A 107 1.28 -8.41 -6.37
CA GLY A 107 2.57 -7.76 -6.16
C GLY A 107 3.31 -7.42 -7.48
N THR A 108 3.28 -8.33 -8.45
CA THR A 108 3.84 -8.09 -9.79
C THR A 108 3.10 -6.97 -10.52
N PHE A 109 1.76 -7.01 -10.57
CA PHE A 109 0.96 -5.95 -11.19
C PHE A 109 1.15 -4.60 -10.50
N TYR A 110 1.21 -4.57 -9.17
CA TYR A 110 1.51 -3.37 -8.40
C TYR A 110 2.90 -2.81 -8.72
N SER A 111 3.91 -3.68 -8.83
CA SER A 111 5.28 -3.26 -9.14
C SER A 111 5.41 -2.70 -10.56
N ILE A 112 4.77 -3.35 -11.55
CA ILE A 112 4.70 -2.86 -12.94
C ILE A 112 3.99 -1.50 -12.97
N GLY A 113 2.85 -1.36 -12.29
CA GLY A 113 2.10 -0.11 -12.22
C GLY A 113 2.91 1.04 -11.61
N ASN A 114 3.64 0.79 -10.52
CA ASN A 114 4.52 1.78 -9.91
C ASN A 114 5.70 2.14 -10.82
N PHE A 115 6.30 1.16 -11.49
CA PHE A 115 7.36 1.43 -12.46
C PHE A 115 6.87 2.31 -13.62
N CYS A 116 5.71 1.98 -14.21
CA CYS A 116 5.09 2.80 -15.24
C CYS A 116 4.74 4.21 -14.73
N SER A 117 4.29 4.34 -13.48
CA SER A 117 3.98 5.63 -12.85
C SER A 117 5.22 6.50 -12.70
N ILE A 118 6.36 5.92 -12.32
CA ILE A 118 7.65 6.62 -12.24
C ILE A 118 8.08 7.09 -13.64
N LEU A 119 7.94 6.23 -14.67
CA LEU A 119 8.25 6.63 -16.05
C LEU A 119 7.35 7.78 -16.51
N ALA A 120 6.04 7.72 -16.24
CA ALA A 120 5.11 8.78 -16.60
C ALA A 120 5.50 10.13 -15.95
N VAL A 121 5.85 10.12 -14.67
CA VAL A 121 6.32 11.32 -13.95
C VAL A 121 7.69 11.79 -14.45
N ALA A 122 8.58 10.87 -14.83
CA ALA A 122 9.90 11.22 -15.34
C ALA A 122 9.85 11.89 -16.72
N TYR A 123 8.97 11.44 -17.61
CA TYR A 123 8.86 11.94 -18.98
C TYR A 123 7.88 13.11 -19.16
N LEU A 124 6.73 13.11 -18.47
CA LEU A 124 5.70 14.14 -18.63
C LEU A 124 5.79 15.27 -17.58
N GLY A 125 6.81 15.22 -16.72
CA GLY A 125 6.94 16.15 -15.61
C GLY A 125 5.99 15.86 -14.46
N GLN A 126 6.24 16.51 -13.32
CA GLN A 126 5.56 16.19 -12.07
C GLN A 126 4.05 16.50 -12.14
N ALA A 127 3.66 17.67 -12.67
CA ALA A 127 2.25 18.07 -12.71
C ALA A 127 1.37 17.14 -13.56
N VAL A 128 1.80 16.82 -14.79
CA VAL A 128 1.03 16.00 -15.72
C VAL A 128 1.12 14.52 -15.37
N GLY A 129 2.34 14.03 -15.06
CA GLY A 129 2.56 12.64 -14.69
C GLY A 129 1.73 12.22 -13.48
N PHE A 130 1.67 13.03 -12.43
CA PHE A 130 0.83 12.73 -11.26
C PHE A 130 -0.65 12.71 -11.58
N SER A 131 -1.12 13.66 -12.40
CA SER A 131 -2.53 13.75 -12.79
C SER A 131 -2.98 12.48 -13.53
N ILE A 132 -2.12 11.94 -14.41
CA ILE A 132 -2.36 10.67 -15.10
C ILE A 132 -2.30 9.48 -14.14
N CYS A 133 -1.31 9.43 -13.24
CA CYS A 133 -1.21 8.37 -12.24
C CYS A 133 -2.47 8.30 -11.36
N GLN A 134 -3.11 9.44 -11.05
CA GLN A 134 -4.35 9.48 -10.27
C GLN A 134 -5.58 9.00 -11.07
N ALA A 135 -5.53 8.97 -12.40
CA ALA A 135 -6.60 8.40 -13.23
C ALA A 135 -6.79 6.89 -13.02
N GLN A 136 -5.84 6.20 -12.34
CA GLN A 136 -6.01 4.80 -11.94
C GLN A 136 -7.28 4.57 -11.10
N LEU A 137 -7.74 5.58 -10.36
CA LEU A 137 -8.99 5.53 -9.59
C LEU A 137 -10.21 5.40 -10.50
N LEU A 138 -10.17 5.96 -11.71
CA LEU A 138 -11.22 5.81 -12.71
C LEU A 138 -11.27 4.38 -13.22
N VAL A 139 -10.11 3.79 -13.53
CA VAL A 139 -10.00 2.40 -13.98
C VAL A 139 -10.49 1.43 -12.91
N SER A 140 -10.11 1.67 -11.65
CA SER A 140 -10.59 0.90 -10.50
C SER A 140 -12.11 1.00 -10.35
N GLY A 141 -12.68 2.20 -10.47
CA GLY A 141 -14.13 2.40 -10.43
C GLY A 141 -14.87 1.71 -11.59
N LEU A 142 -14.32 1.72 -12.81
CA LEU A 142 -14.89 0.98 -13.95
C LEU A 142 -14.98 -0.53 -13.65
N TRP A 143 -13.93 -1.09 -13.06
CA TRP A 143 -13.90 -2.49 -12.66
C TRP A 143 -14.96 -2.80 -11.57
N GLY A 144 -15.13 -1.89 -10.61
CA GLY A 144 -16.18 -1.98 -9.58
C GLY A 144 -17.61 -1.90 -10.13
N VAL A 145 -17.84 -1.10 -11.17
CA VAL A 145 -19.15 -0.97 -11.83
C VAL A 145 -19.45 -2.15 -12.75
N PHE A 146 -18.50 -2.53 -13.62
CA PHE A 146 -18.76 -3.48 -14.71
C PHE A 146 -18.45 -4.94 -14.38
N TYR A 147 -17.40 -5.22 -13.59
CA TYR A 147 -16.99 -6.60 -13.34
C TYR A 147 -17.45 -7.09 -11.96
N PHE A 148 -17.14 -6.35 -10.89
CA PHE A 148 -17.53 -6.76 -9.54
C PHE A 148 -19.02 -6.48 -9.26
N GLU A 149 -19.63 -5.61 -10.05
CA GLU A 149 -21.00 -5.13 -9.87
C GLU A 149 -21.29 -4.65 -8.44
N GLU A 150 -20.29 -4.16 -7.71
CA GLU A 150 -20.42 -3.75 -6.31
C GLU A 150 -21.24 -2.46 -6.17
N ILE A 151 -21.19 -1.61 -7.20
CA ILE A 151 -21.88 -0.32 -7.24
C ILE A 151 -23.20 -0.49 -8.01
N LYS A 152 -24.25 -0.93 -7.31
CA LYS A 152 -25.60 -1.08 -7.87
C LYS A 152 -26.45 0.15 -7.61
N GLY A 153 -27.12 0.64 -8.65
CA GLY A 153 -28.06 1.78 -8.57
C GLY A 153 -27.78 2.85 -9.62
N ARG A 154 -28.77 3.15 -10.46
CA ARG A 154 -28.62 4.10 -11.58
C ARG A 154 -28.14 5.48 -11.12
N GLU A 155 -28.61 5.95 -9.97
CA GLU A 155 -28.22 7.26 -9.41
C GLU A 155 -26.76 7.30 -8.94
N VAL A 156 -26.25 6.22 -8.34
CA VAL A 156 -24.86 6.17 -7.85
C VAL A 156 -23.90 6.05 -9.04
N VAL A 157 -24.26 5.23 -10.03
CA VAL A 157 -23.48 5.06 -11.26
C VAL A 157 -23.43 6.37 -12.05
N THR A 158 -24.54 7.09 -12.22
CA THR A 158 -24.53 8.38 -12.93
C THR A 158 -23.71 9.43 -12.19
N LYS A 159 -23.81 9.53 -10.86
CA LYS A 159 -22.96 10.43 -10.05
C LYS A 159 -21.48 10.07 -10.17
N TRP A 160 -21.14 8.77 -10.21
CA TRP A 160 -19.78 8.31 -10.42
C TRP A 160 -19.24 8.72 -11.80
N PHE A 161 -20.02 8.51 -12.87
CA PHE A 161 -19.62 8.93 -14.22
C PHE A 161 -19.46 10.46 -14.34
N LEU A 162 -20.33 11.25 -13.70
CA LEU A 162 -20.18 12.72 -13.66
C LEU A 162 -18.88 13.13 -12.96
N SER A 163 -18.55 12.50 -11.83
CA SER A 163 -17.29 12.74 -11.12
C SER A 163 -16.08 12.29 -11.94
N ALA A 164 -16.20 11.19 -12.67
CA ALA A 164 -15.14 10.69 -13.56
C ALA A 164 -14.87 11.68 -14.70
N LEU A 165 -15.92 12.19 -15.35
CA LEU A 165 -15.82 13.19 -16.42
C LEU A 165 -15.16 14.49 -15.93
N LEU A 166 -15.56 14.98 -14.76
CA LEU A 166 -14.94 16.15 -14.15
C LEU A 166 -13.44 15.94 -13.89
N THR A 167 -13.08 14.74 -13.41
CA THR A 167 -11.67 14.37 -13.15
C THR A 167 -10.85 14.35 -14.45
N VAL A 168 -11.38 13.72 -15.51
CA VAL A 168 -10.73 13.68 -16.83
C VAL A 168 -10.57 15.10 -17.40
N ALA A 169 -11.60 15.94 -17.30
CA ALA A 169 -11.52 17.32 -17.73
C ALA A 169 -10.42 18.11 -16.98
N GLY A 170 -10.30 17.92 -15.66
CA GLY A 170 -9.24 18.51 -14.85
C GLY A 170 -7.83 18.06 -15.26
N ILE A 171 -7.64 16.75 -15.53
CA ILE A 171 -6.36 16.21 -16.00
C ILE A 171 -6.00 16.81 -17.37
N ILE A 172 -6.96 16.86 -18.30
CA ILE A 172 -6.75 17.44 -19.63
C ILE A 172 -6.40 18.93 -19.52
N TRP A 173 -7.11 19.69 -18.69
CA TRP A 173 -6.85 21.11 -18.47
C TRP A 173 -5.42 21.36 -17.96
N LEU A 174 -5.00 20.62 -16.92
CA LEU A 174 -3.64 20.68 -16.39
C LEU A 174 -2.59 20.28 -17.43
N SER A 175 -2.91 19.32 -18.30
CA SER A 175 -2.01 18.89 -19.37
C SER A 175 -1.84 19.98 -20.44
N TYR A 176 -2.90 20.72 -20.78
CA TYR A 176 -2.83 21.83 -21.72
C TYR A 176 -1.99 23.00 -21.19
N GLU A 177 -2.14 23.34 -19.91
CA GLU A 177 -1.34 24.40 -19.27
C GLU A 177 0.16 24.09 -19.32
N HIS A 178 0.52 22.83 -19.15
CA HIS A 178 1.92 22.39 -19.21
C HIS A 178 2.56 22.60 -20.59
N VAL A 179 1.81 22.33 -21.68
CA VAL A 179 2.29 22.55 -23.06
C VAL A 179 2.37 24.04 -23.40
N GLY A 180 1.48 24.87 -22.84
CA GLY A 180 1.49 26.32 -23.04
C GLY A 180 2.70 27.04 -22.42
N GLY A 181 3.32 26.45 -21.39
CA GLY A 181 4.48 27.01 -20.69
C GLY A 181 5.83 26.80 -21.39
N GLU A 182 5.97 25.78 -22.24
CA GLU A 182 7.23 25.49 -22.96
C GLU A 182 7.42 26.33 -24.23
N GLY A 183 6.42 27.13 -24.64
CA GLY A 183 6.50 28.03 -25.80
C GLY A 183 7.06 29.43 -25.51
N GLY A 184 7.56 29.66 -24.29
CA GLY A 184 7.88 30.99 -23.78
C GLY A 184 9.25 31.12 -23.11
N HIS A 185 10.30 30.45 -23.61
CA HIS A 185 11.70 30.79 -23.32
C HIS A 185 12.62 30.36 -24.46
#